data_AF-A0A3D3XVU7-F1
#
_entry.id   AF-A0A3D3XVU7-F1
#
_cell.length_a   1.000
_cell.length_b   1.000
_cell.length_c   1.000
_cell.angle_alpha   90.00
_cell.angle_beta   90.00
_cell.angle_gamma   90.00
#
_symmetry.space_group_name_H-M   'P 1'
#
loop_
_entity.id
_entity.type
_entity.pdbx_description
1 polymer ?
#
loop_
_entity_poly.entity_id
_entity_poly.type
_entity_poly.pdbx_seq_one_letter_code
_entity_poly.pdbx_strand_id
1 'polypeptide(L)'
;MMYDNILYEVDGPMGLITINRPEKHNAISLATLDELQAAVREADRDDVVRVVTITGTGGRAFASGSDLAEVVDRDFRKALEPIVQGLADQLERMPKPVIAAIDGICMGGGLEVALGCDLRIATPTSQ
;
A
#
# COMPACT_ATOMS: atom_id res chain seq x y z
N MET A 1 13.61 -7.81 -6.00
CA MET A 1 13.12 -9.13 -5.53
C MET A 1 11.88 -9.49 -6.34
N MET A 2 11.45 -10.76 -6.36
CA MET A 2 10.16 -11.11 -6.98
C MET A 2 9.08 -11.00 -5.90
N TYR A 3 8.10 -10.12 -6.14
CA TYR A 3 6.94 -9.91 -5.28
C TYR A 3 5.75 -10.69 -5.88
N ASP A 4 4.91 -11.27 -5.03
CA ASP A 4 3.77 -12.08 -5.47
C ASP A 4 2.46 -11.27 -5.50
N ASN A 5 2.31 -10.31 -4.57
CA ASN A 5 1.08 -9.56 -4.33
C ASN A 5 1.18 -8.08 -4.73
N ILE A 6 2.39 -7.60 -5.06
CA ILE A 6 2.62 -6.25 -5.56
C ILE A 6 3.48 -6.30 -6.83
N LEU A 7 3.42 -5.21 -7.60
CA LEU A 7 4.39 -4.90 -8.65
C LEU A 7 5.24 -3.72 -8.15
N TYR A 8 6.54 -3.77 -8.39
CA TYR A 8 7.44 -2.66 -8.13
C TYR A 8 8.27 -2.37 -9.38
N GLU A 9 8.17 -1.14 -9.86
CA GLU A 9 8.88 -0.67 -11.05
C GLU A 9 9.47 0.73 -10.82
N VAL A 10 10.59 1.02 -11.45
CA VAL A 10 11.21 2.35 -11.41
C VAL A 10 11.14 2.95 -12.81
N ASP A 11 10.36 4.02 -12.95
CA ASP A 11 10.22 4.79 -14.19
C ASP A 11 10.87 6.16 -14.01
N GLY A 12 12.08 6.31 -14.58
CA GLY A 12 12.92 7.48 -14.35
C GLY A 12 13.16 7.69 -12.85
N PRO A 13 12.78 8.85 -12.26
CA PRO A 13 12.95 9.11 -10.84
C PRO A 13 11.79 8.61 -9.95
N MET A 14 10.78 7.95 -10.52
CA MET A 14 9.60 7.49 -9.78
C MET A 14 9.70 6.00 -9.45
N GLY A 15 9.60 5.64 -8.17
CA GLY A 15 9.32 4.26 -7.75
C GLY A 15 7.81 4.03 -7.68
N LEU A 16 7.26 3.17 -8.54
CA LEU A 16 5.85 2.84 -8.60
C LEU A 16 5.60 1.48 -7.93
N ILE A 17 4.85 1.51 -6.83
CA ILE A 17 4.40 0.34 -6.08
C ILE A 17 2.92 0.13 -6.38
N THR A 18 2.56 -0.99 -6.99
CA THR A 18 1.18 -1.30 -7.35
C THR A 18 0.69 -2.55 -6.61
N ILE A 19 -0.37 -2.42 -5.81
CA ILE A 19 -1.01 -3.57 -5.17
C ILE A 19 -1.72 -4.40 -6.26
N ASN A 20 -1.37 -5.68 -6.35
CA ASN A 20 -1.74 -6.56 -7.44
C ASN A 20 -2.50 -7.80 -6.95
N ARG A 21 -3.66 -7.55 -6.34
CA ARG A 21 -4.62 -8.60 -5.94
C ARG A 21 -6.04 -8.22 -6.41
N PRO A 22 -6.24 -7.99 -7.72
CA PRO A 22 -7.50 -7.44 -8.24
C PRO A 22 -8.72 -8.33 -7.93
N GLU A 23 -8.53 -9.65 -7.86
CA GLU A 23 -9.55 -10.64 -7.49
C GLU A 23 -10.01 -10.54 -6.02
N LYS A 24 -9.21 -9.88 -5.18
CA LYS A 24 -9.51 -9.57 -3.78
C LYS A 24 -9.74 -8.08 -3.54
N HIS A 25 -9.98 -7.30 -4.59
CA HIS A 25 -10.10 -5.83 -4.48
C HIS A 25 -8.90 -5.20 -3.77
N ASN A 26 -7.69 -5.71 -4.04
CA ASN A 26 -6.45 -5.23 -3.44
C ASN A 26 -6.49 -5.22 -1.90
N ALA A 27 -7.16 -6.19 -1.29
CA ALA A 27 -7.13 -6.39 0.15
C ALA A 27 -5.68 -6.69 0.62
N ILE A 28 -5.30 -6.10 1.75
CA ILE A 28 -3.94 -6.16 2.30
C ILE A 28 -3.87 -7.37 3.24
N SER A 29 -3.31 -8.48 2.76
CA SER A 29 -2.91 -9.61 3.60
C SER A 29 -1.62 -9.29 4.36
N LEU A 30 -1.23 -10.14 5.30
CA LEU A 30 0.08 -10.07 5.96
C LEU A 30 1.22 -10.19 4.94
N ALA A 31 1.09 -11.08 3.95
CA ALA A 31 2.08 -11.20 2.88
C ALA A 31 2.16 -9.92 2.03
N THR A 32 1.01 -9.33 1.66
CA THR A 32 0.98 -8.04 0.94
C THR A 32 1.61 -6.91 1.77
N LEU A 33 1.33 -6.87 3.07
CA LEU A 33 1.92 -5.89 3.97
C LEU A 33 3.45 -6.01 4.02
N ASP A 34 3.97 -7.23 4.20
CA ASP A 34 5.41 -7.49 4.24
C ASP A 34 6.11 -7.07 2.94
N GLU A 35 5.48 -7.38 1.80
CA GLU A 35 5.96 -6.98 0.47
C GLU A 35 5.94 -5.46 0.29
N LEU A 36 4.85 -4.79 0.69
CA LEU A 36 4.75 -3.32 0.64
C LEU A 36 5.84 -2.66 1.48
N GLN A 37 6.05 -3.11 2.71
CA GLN A 37 7.10 -2.58 3.57
C GLN A 37 8.49 -2.82 2.97
N ALA A 38 8.72 -3.97 2.34
CA ALA A 38 9.97 -4.28 1.66
C ALA A 38 10.21 -3.35 0.45
N ALA A 39 9.20 -3.15 -0.40
CA ALA A 39 9.28 -2.26 -1.55
C ALA A 39 9.49 -0.80 -1.15
N VAL A 40 8.82 -0.32 -0.09
CA VAL A 40 9.06 1.03 0.45
C VAL A 40 10.50 1.18 0.96
N ARG A 41 11.04 0.17 1.67
CA ARG A 41 12.46 0.17 2.10
C ARG A 41 13.43 0.12 0.92
N GLU A 42 13.07 -0.56 -0.16
CA GLU A 42 13.86 -0.62 -1.39
C GLU A 42 13.89 0.76 -2.06
N ALA A 43 12.71 1.37 -2.26
CA ALA A 43 12.56 2.70 -2.83
C ALA A 43 13.26 3.79 -2.00
N ASP A 44 13.25 3.68 -0.67
CA ASP A 44 13.94 4.63 0.22
C ASP A 44 15.46 4.60 0.04
N ARG A 45 16.04 3.41 -0.16
CA ARG A 45 17.50 3.23 -0.33
C ARG A 45 18.01 3.49 -1.74
N ASP A 46 17.13 3.53 -2.74
CA ASP A 46 17.53 3.75 -4.13
C ASP A 46 17.69 5.24 -4.46
N ASP A 47 18.93 5.70 -4.64
CA ASP A 47 19.24 7.10 -4.97
C ASP A 47 18.64 7.59 -6.30
N VAL A 48 18.26 6.68 -7.21
CA VAL A 48 17.54 7.02 -8.45
C VAL A 48 16.11 7.44 -8.13
N VAL A 49 15.47 6.80 -7.17
CA VAL A 49 14.10 7.11 -6.75
C VAL A 49 14.08 8.42 -5.97
N ARG A 50 13.29 9.38 -6.46
CA ARG A 50 13.07 10.71 -5.88
C ARG A 50 11.65 10.92 -5.38
N VAL A 51 10.69 10.12 -5.85
CA VAL A 51 9.29 10.12 -5.46
C VAL A 51 8.75 8.69 -5.52
N VAL A 52 7.89 8.33 -4.58
CA VAL A 52 7.20 7.03 -4.57
C VAL A 52 5.73 7.25 -4.89
N THR A 53 5.17 6.43 -5.77
CA THR A 53 3.73 6.39 -6.03
C THR A 53 3.21 5.02 -5.62
N ILE A 54 2.11 5.01 -4.87
CA ILE A 54 1.39 3.79 -4.51
C ILE A 54 0.03 3.80 -5.20
N THR A 55 -0.35 2.69 -5.82
CA THR A 55 -1.69 2.52 -6.43
C THR A 55 -2.16 1.06 -6.36
N GLY A 56 -3.37 0.79 -6.84
CA GLY A 56 -3.94 -0.54 -6.95
C GLY A 56 -4.24 -0.93 -8.40
N THR A 57 -4.09 -2.21 -8.74
CA THR A 57 -4.45 -2.73 -10.06
C THR A 57 -5.97 -2.78 -10.30
N GLY A 58 -6.37 -2.78 -11.57
CA GLY A 58 -7.71 -3.14 -12.01
C GLY A 58 -8.79 -2.05 -11.87
N GLY A 59 -8.46 -0.86 -11.37
CA GLY A 59 -9.34 0.32 -11.33
C GLY A 59 -10.61 0.21 -10.47
N ARG A 60 -10.80 -0.92 -9.77
CA ARG A 60 -11.95 -1.13 -8.87
C ARG A 60 -11.65 -0.79 -7.42
N ALA A 61 -10.38 -0.91 -7.02
CA ALA A 61 -9.94 -0.62 -5.67
C ALA A 61 -8.48 -0.18 -5.69
N PHE A 62 -8.18 0.89 -4.95
CA PHE A 62 -6.84 1.17 -4.49
C PHE A 62 -6.43 0.07 -3.51
N ALA A 63 -7.21 -0.06 -2.43
CA ALA A 63 -7.16 -1.16 -1.48
C ALA A 63 -8.45 -1.19 -0.64
N SER A 64 -9.07 -2.35 -0.53
CA SER A 64 -10.35 -2.55 0.19
C SER A 64 -10.21 -2.72 1.71
N GLY A 65 -9.00 -2.58 2.26
CA GLY A 65 -8.70 -2.79 3.67
C GLY A 65 -7.89 -4.06 3.90
N SER A 66 -7.83 -4.50 5.16
CA SER A 66 -7.15 -5.76 5.52
C SER A 66 -7.90 -6.97 4.97
N ASP A 67 -7.17 -8.01 4.57
CA ASP A 67 -7.78 -9.25 4.10
C ASP A 67 -8.53 -9.96 5.24
N LEU A 68 -9.87 -9.87 5.21
CA LEU A 68 -10.72 -10.35 6.31
C LEU A 68 -10.47 -11.84 6.64
N ALA A 69 -10.12 -12.65 5.64
CA ALA A 69 -9.83 -14.07 5.84
C ALA A 69 -8.67 -14.32 6.83
N GLU A 70 -7.73 -13.38 6.95
CA GLU A 70 -6.57 -13.49 7.85
C GLU A 70 -6.81 -12.85 9.23
N VAL A 71 -7.90 -12.09 9.38
CA VAL A 71 -8.26 -11.40 10.63
C VAL A 71 -9.36 -12.13 11.42
N VAL A 72 -10.17 -12.96 10.75
CA VAL A 72 -11.30 -13.70 11.37
C VAL A 72 -10.84 -14.66 12.47
N ASP A 73 -9.67 -15.27 12.33
CA ASP A 73 -9.12 -16.23 13.31
C ASP A 73 -8.12 -15.61 14.31
N ARG A 74 -7.96 -14.28 14.31
CA ARG A 74 -7.09 -13.59 15.27
C ARG A 74 -7.78 -13.47 16.63
N ASP A 75 -7.09 -13.86 17.70
CA ASP A 75 -7.57 -13.57 19.06
C ASP A 75 -7.60 -12.05 19.32
N PHE A 76 -8.31 -11.63 20.38
CA PHE A 76 -8.43 -10.21 20.74
C PHE A 76 -7.09 -9.48 20.93
N ARG A 77 -6.01 -10.16 21.33
CA ARG A 77 -4.69 -9.55 21.46
C ARG A 77 -4.07 -9.29 20.09
N LYS A 78 -4.13 -10.27 19.19
CA LYS A 78 -3.63 -10.13 17.83
C LYS A 78 -4.45 -9.12 17.03
N ALA A 79 -5.76 -9.03 17.26
CA ALA A 79 -6.62 -8.04 16.63
C ALA A 79 -6.26 -6.58 16.99
N LEU A 80 -5.62 -6.37 18.14
CA LEU A 80 -5.14 -5.05 18.60
C LEU A 80 -3.73 -4.71 18.08
N GLU A 81 -3.04 -5.64 17.41
CA GLU A 81 -1.72 -5.34 16.87
C GLU A 81 -1.84 -4.36 15.69
N PRO A 82 -0.99 -3.32 15.65
CA PRO A 82 -0.89 -2.42 14.50
C PRO A 82 -0.41 -3.18 13.27
N ILE A 83 -1.34 -3.66 12.43
CA ILE A 83 -0.99 -4.36 11.18
C ILE A 83 -0.52 -3.32 10.16
N VAL A 84 -1.43 -2.45 9.72
CA VAL A 84 -1.15 -1.49 8.66
C VAL A 84 -0.48 -0.22 9.17
N GLN A 85 -0.68 0.13 10.44
CA GLN A 85 -0.11 1.34 11.06
C GLN A 85 1.42 1.38 10.95
N GLY A 86 2.11 0.24 11.04
CA GLY A 86 3.57 0.19 10.84
C GLY A 86 4.01 0.57 9.43
N LEU A 87 3.21 0.22 8.40
CA LEU A 87 3.46 0.67 7.03
C LEU A 87 3.13 2.15 6.87
N ALA A 88 2.01 2.63 7.42
CA ALA A 88 1.65 4.04 7.38
C ALA A 88 2.73 4.93 8.04
N ASP A 89 3.23 4.55 9.22
CA ASP A 89 4.34 5.24 9.91
C ASP A 89 5.62 5.23 9.07
N GLN A 90 5.89 4.14 8.36
CA GLN A 90 7.06 4.03 7.48
C GLN A 90 6.96 4.99 6.30
N LEU A 91 5.78 5.12 5.69
CA LEU A 91 5.51 6.06 4.60
C LEU A 91 5.61 7.50 5.11
N GLU A 92 4.99 7.82 6.24
CA GLU A 92 4.97 9.17 6.81
C GLU A 92 6.37 9.67 7.18
N ARG A 93 7.26 8.77 7.63
CA ARG A 93 8.64 9.10 7.99
C ARG A 93 9.62 9.03 6.83
N MET A 94 9.17 8.63 5.64
CA MET A 94 10.04 8.51 4.49
C MET A 94 10.59 9.90 4.10
N PRO A 95 11.91 10.05 3.86
CA PRO A 95 12.48 11.34 3.45
C PRO A 95 12.12 11.74 2.01
N LYS A 96 11.59 10.80 1.22
CA LYS A 96 11.19 11.00 -0.17
C LYS A 96 9.67 11.16 -0.23
N PRO A 97 9.13 12.10 -1.05
CA PRO A 97 7.70 12.27 -1.18
C PRO A 97 6.98 11.00 -1.63
N VAL A 98 5.83 10.70 -1.03
CA VAL A 98 4.97 9.57 -1.34
C VAL A 98 3.59 10.06 -1.80
N ILE A 99 3.11 9.53 -2.92
CA ILE A 99 1.81 9.86 -3.51
C ILE A 99 0.93 8.61 -3.52
N ALA A 100 -0.24 8.67 -2.90
CA ALA A 100 -1.30 7.69 -3.13
C ALA A 100 -2.10 8.11 -4.37
N ALA A 101 -2.01 7.33 -5.44
CA ALA A 101 -2.85 7.46 -6.64
C ALA A 101 -4.05 6.52 -6.50
N ILE A 102 -5.18 7.08 -6.08
CA ILE A 102 -6.38 6.35 -5.66
C ILE A 102 -7.36 6.25 -6.82
N ASP A 103 -7.70 5.02 -7.20
CA ASP A 103 -8.83 4.73 -8.09
C ASP A 103 -9.71 3.62 -7.50
N GLY A 104 -11.00 3.90 -7.40
CA GLY A 104 -11.99 3.02 -6.79
C GLY A 104 -11.95 3.03 -5.25
N ILE A 105 -12.19 1.88 -4.64
CA ILE A 105 -12.32 1.71 -3.18
C ILE A 105 -10.99 1.95 -2.45
N CYS A 106 -11.02 2.79 -1.41
CA CYS A 106 -9.93 3.07 -0.47
C CYS A 106 -10.47 3.08 0.96
N MET A 107 -10.54 1.91 1.61
CA MET A 107 -11.23 1.75 2.90
C MET A 107 -10.37 1.00 3.94
N GLY A 108 -10.66 1.21 5.23
CA GLY A 108 -9.98 0.53 6.34
C GLY A 108 -8.46 0.66 6.25
N GLY A 109 -7.75 -0.47 6.27
CA GLY A 109 -6.31 -0.52 6.05
C GLY A 109 -5.83 0.16 4.75
N GLY A 110 -6.62 0.13 3.68
CA GLY A 110 -6.30 0.88 2.45
C GLY A 110 -6.25 2.39 2.67
N LEU A 111 -7.19 2.91 3.46
CA LEU A 111 -7.21 4.33 3.85
C LEU A 111 -6.04 4.66 4.77
N GLU A 112 -5.68 3.77 5.70
CA GLU A 112 -4.52 3.96 6.57
C GLU A 112 -3.21 4.07 5.77
N VAL A 113 -3.01 3.23 4.74
CA VAL A 113 -1.87 3.37 3.81
C VAL A 113 -1.90 4.72 3.11
N ALA A 114 -3.05 5.13 2.56
CA ALA A 114 -3.17 6.40 1.85
C ALA A 114 -2.95 7.62 2.77
N LEU A 115 -3.29 7.52 4.06
CA LEU A 115 -3.05 8.57 5.05
C LEU A 115 -1.56 8.69 5.42
N GLY A 116 -0.79 7.61 5.34
CA GLY A 116 0.67 7.65 5.51
C GLY A 116 1.42 8.34 4.36
N CYS A 117 0.79 8.51 3.19
CA CYS A 117 1.39 9.24 2.07
C CYS A 117 1.35 10.77 2.28
N ASP A 118 2.23 11.52 1.61
CA ASP A 118 2.18 12.99 1.64
C ASP A 118 0.95 13.53 0.89
N LEU A 119 0.74 13.02 -0.32
CA LEU A 119 -0.34 13.45 -1.21
C LEU A 119 -1.27 12.29 -1.54
N ARG A 120 -2.56 12.62 -1.69
CA ARG A 120 -3.60 11.70 -2.17
C ARG A 120 -4.25 12.34 -3.38
N ILE A 121 -4.20 11.65 -4.51
CA ILE A 121 -4.86 12.06 -5.76
C ILE A 121 -5.89 10.98 -6.06
N ALA A 122 -7.16 11.35 -6.12
CA ALA A 122 -8.26 10.41 -6.28
C ALA A 122 -9.07 10.69 -7.55
N THR A 123 -9.56 9.62 -8.19
CA THR A 123 -10.54 9.77 -9.27
C THR A 123 -11.88 10.28 -8.72
N PRO A 124 -12.71 10.98 -9.50
CA PRO A 124 -14.02 11.49 -9.04
C PRO A 124 -14.98 10.41 -8.53
N THR A 125 -14.72 9.14 -8.86
CA THR A 125 -15.52 7.98 -8.50
C THR A 125 -14.94 7.15 -7.36
N SER A 126 -13.79 7.56 -6.81
CA SER A 126 -13.16 6.89 -5.66
C SER A 126 -14.03 7.01 -4.40
N GLN A 127 -14.00 5.98 -3.57
CA GLN A 127 -14.82 5.85 -2.34
C GLN A 127 -13.98 5.47 -1.14
#